data_AF-A0A967TAP0-F1
#
_entry.id   AF-A0A967TAP0-F1
#
_cell.length_a   1.000
_cell.length_b   1.000
_cell.length_c   1.000
_cell.angle_alpha   90.00
_cell.angle_beta   90.00
_cell.angle_gamma   90.00
#
_symmetry.space_group_name_H-M   'P 1'
#
loop_
_entity.id
_entity.type
_entity.pdbx_description
1 polymer ?
#
loop_
_entity_poly.entity_id
_entity_poly.type
_entity_poly.pdbx_seq_one_letter_code
_entity_poly.pdbx_strand_id
1 'polypeptide(L)'
;IRANIWLDGNLEPTSWQIDAIDSDPGRSVAGAIGVWAHSTGAKSWDDLAVTSLNDLCPDDPDKTVPGTCGCGFPEVDGDGDGEPDCTDLCPDDADKLAPGVCGCGTPDTDSDSDGIEGCLDVCPNDPNKLTPGLCGCGVPDSLVDSDGDGTLDCLDRCPLDFDDQTDSDGDGVGDACDNCPADPGKLAAGVCGCGVPDLDSDGDGTADCIDLCPDDPGKTAPGICGCGTPDTDSDGDGLADCIDNCPLVDNDQADGDGDGAGDACDACPADPAKVDPGDCGCGVPDADGDGDGTADCVDACPTDPDKIATGDCGCGVPDTDSDSDGLPDCIDNCPQVPNDQSDGDGDGAGDVCDECPADPAKVLAGACGRLWRSGKRLRGRLRPGFRRLRRGPEPDRLGRYRRRQQPDPTRGGLGAVPRQRSGREPRVQHELHRHEHPLALPRYRQR
;
A
#
# COMPACT_ATOMS: atom_id res chain seq x y z
N ILE A 1 0.22 24.98 64.64
CA ILE A 1 1.01 23.92 65.30
C ILE A 1 0.26 23.50 66.55
N ARG A 2 -0.17 22.23 66.59
CA ARG A 2 -0.71 21.60 67.80
C ARG A 2 0.26 20.53 68.27
N ALA A 3 0.52 20.45 69.57
CA ALA A 3 1.44 19.44 70.12
C ALA A 3 1.08 19.03 71.56
N ASN A 4 1.36 17.76 71.85
CA ASN A 4 1.33 17.17 73.19
C ASN A 4 2.77 16.85 73.63
N ILE A 5 3.06 17.03 74.91
CA ILE A 5 4.38 16.74 75.49
C ILE A 5 4.20 15.94 76.78
N TRP A 6 4.77 14.75 76.83
CA TRP A 6 4.74 13.88 78.00
C TRP A 6 6.07 13.18 78.21
N LEU A 7 6.27 12.61 79.40
CA LEU A 7 7.44 11.80 79.72
C LEU A 7 7.23 10.37 79.24
N ASP A 8 8.29 9.76 78.74
CA ASP A 8 8.25 8.38 78.28
C ASP A 8 7.76 7.43 79.39
N GLY A 9 6.85 6.52 79.04
CA GLY A 9 6.11 5.66 79.97
C GLY A 9 4.84 6.25 80.57
N ASN A 10 4.55 7.55 80.41
CA ASN A 10 3.26 8.12 80.75
C ASN A 10 2.29 8.06 79.55
N LEU A 11 0.99 8.05 79.84
CA LEU A 11 -0.04 8.18 78.82
C LEU A 11 0.01 9.57 78.18
N GLU A 12 -0.17 9.61 76.87
CA GLU A 12 -0.28 10.86 76.13
C GLU A 12 -1.51 11.68 76.61
N PRO A 13 -1.36 12.99 76.84
CA PRO A 13 -2.46 13.87 77.15
C PRO A 13 -3.53 13.87 76.06
N THR A 14 -4.79 13.76 76.45
CA THR A 14 -5.93 13.76 75.50
C THR A 14 -6.29 15.14 74.96
N SER A 15 -5.70 16.20 75.51
CA SER A 15 -5.95 17.58 75.08
C SER A 15 -4.65 18.24 74.68
N TRP A 16 -4.69 18.99 73.57
CA TRP A 16 -3.55 19.72 73.03
C TRP A 16 -3.02 20.70 74.06
N GLN A 17 -1.78 20.48 74.48
CA GLN A 17 -1.13 21.35 75.46
C GLN A 17 -0.55 22.60 74.80
N ILE A 18 -0.15 22.49 73.53
CA ILE A 18 0.26 23.60 72.68
C ILE A 18 -0.75 23.68 71.54
N ASP A 19 -1.38 24.83 71.39
CA ASP A 19 -2.16 25.19 70.20
C ASP A 19 -1.78 26.62 69.82
N ALA A 20 -0.92 26.73 68.81
CA ALA A 20 -0.43 28.01 68.32
C ALA A 20 -0.74 28.12 66.83
N ILE A 21 -1.25 29.27 66.42
CA ILE A 21 -1.56 29.58 65.03
C ILE A 21 -0.52 30.57 64.53
N ASP A 22 0.19 30.19 63.47
CA ASP A 22 1.03 31.11 62.68
C ASP A 22 0.32 31.31 61.34
N SER A 23 0.17 32.57 60.92
CA SER A 23 -0.54 32.95 59.69
C SER A 23 0.42 33.54 58.64
N ASP A 24 1.73 33.45 58.87
CA ASP A 24 2.75 33.82 57.88
C ASP A 24 2.78 32.79 56.73
N PRO A 25 2.40 33.17 55.48
CA PRO A 25 2.38 32.26 54.34
C PRO A 25 3.78 31.72 53.97
N GLY A 26 4.86 32.40 54.38
CA GLY A 26 6.24 31.96 54.13
C GLY A 26 6.64 30.71 54.93
N ARG A 27 5.83 30.30 55.91
CA ARG A 27 6.11 29.17 56.82
C ARG A 27 5.14 27.99 56.65
N SER A 28 4.16 28.09 55.76
CA SER A 28 3.14 27.04 55.49
C SER A 28 3.56 26.04 54.41
N VAL A 29 4.87 25.76 54.28
CA VAL A 29 5.45 24.79 53.34
C VAL A 29 6.16 23.69 54.13
N ALA A 30 6.05 22.44 53.69
CA ALA A 30 6.67 21.29 54.38
C ALA A 30 8.19 21.52 54.58
N GLY A 31 8.68 21.29 55.80
CA GLY A 31 10.10 21.43 56.17
C GLY A 31 10.52 22.82 56.67
N ALA A 32 9.64 23.84 56.65
CA ALA A 32 9.97 25.20 57.11
C ALA A 32 9.89 25.40 58.64
N ILE A 33 9.29 24.46 59.36
CA ILE A 33 9.05 24.52 60.81
C ILE A 33 9.75 23.35 61.49
N GLY A 34 10.50 23.63 62.56
CA GLY A 34 11.16 22.62 63.39
C GLY A 34 10.85 22.82 64.88
N VAL A 35 10.90 21.74 65.66
CA VAL A 35 10.62 21.75 67.10
C VAL A 35 11.92 21.66 67.90
N TRP A 36 12.08 22.51 68.93
CA TRP A 36 13.22 22.47 69.86
C TRP A 36 12.73 22.36 71.30
N ALA A 37 13.27 21.43 72.10
CA ALA A 37 13.06 21.37 73.56
C ALA A 37 14.36 21.52 74.38
N HIS A 38 14.31 22.19 75.53
CA HIS A 38 15.46 22.47 76.41
C HIS A 38 15.57 21.54 77.65
N SER A 39 14.94 20.36 77.62
CA SER A 39 15.06 19.37 78.70
C SER A 39 16.34 18.53 78.58
N THR A 40 16.89 18.08 79.73
CA THR A 40 18.01 17.14 79.81
C THR A 40 17.48 15.69 79.81
N GLY A 41 17.60 15.00 78.68
CA GLY A 41 17.12 13.62 78.46
C GLY A 41 17.06 13.26 76.97
N ALA A 42 16.82 11.99 76.64
CA ALA A 42 16.58 11.54 75.27
C ALA A 42 15.22 12.06 74.75
N LYS A 43 15.14 12.40 73.46
CA LYS A 43 13.96 13.00 72.82
C LYS A 43 13.65 12.28 71.51
N SER A 44 12.37 12.06 71.24
CA SER A 44 11.84 11.57 69.97
C SER A 44 10.71 12.50 69.51
N TRP A 45 10.50 12.57 68.19
CA TRP A 45 9.49 13.40 67.56
C TRP A 45 8.78 12.59 66.48
N ASP A 46 7.47 12.80 66.34
CA ASP A 46 6.70 12.32 65.19
C ASP A 46 6.76 13.34 64.03
N ASP A 47 6.48 12.88 62.81
CA ASP A 47 6.46 13.72 61.61
C ASP A 47 5.32 14.76 61.67
N LEU A 48 5.61 16.01 61.26
CA LEU A 48 4.56 17.05 61.16
C LEU A 48 3.63 16.78 59.96
N ALA A 49 2.33 16.63 60.21
CA ALA A 49 1.29 16.55 59.19
C ALA A 49 0.59 17.92 58.96
N VAL A 50 0.35 18.28 57.70
CA VAL A 50 -0.43 19.47 57.30
C VAL A 50 -1.77 19.00 56.77
N THR A 51 -2.87 19.39 57.40
CA THR A 51 -4.23 19.15 56.90
C THR A 51 -4.82 20.44 56.31
N SER A 52 -5.32 20.38 55.07
CA SER A 52 -6.02 21.49 54.42
C SER A 52 -7.43 21.63 55.00
N LEU A 53 -7.88 22.85 55.33
CA LEU A 53 -9.13 23.12 56.06
C LEU A 53 -10.38 23.28 55.17
N ASN A 54 -10.28 23.10 53.85
CA ASN A 54 -11.37 23.40 52.90
C ASN A 54 -11.84 22.20 52.05
N ASP A 55 -11.56 20.97 52.47
CA ASP A 55 -12.06 19.77 51.77
C ASP A 55 -13.53 19.50 52.14
N LEU A 56 -14.43 19.56 51.15
CA LEU A 56 -15.86 19.30 51.32
C LEU A 56 -16.22 17.82 51.14
N CYS A 57 -15.25 16.97 50.76
CA CYS A 57 -15.36 15.53 50.71
C CYS A 57 -14.21 14.86 51.50
N PRO A 58 -14.12 15.08 52.82
CA PRO A 58 -12.96 14.69 53.63
C PRO A 58 -12.68 13.18 53.68
N ASP A 59 -13.66 12.35 53.28
CA ASP A 59 -13.55 10.88 53.24
C ASP A 59 -13.40 10.33 51.81
N ASP A 60 -13.40 11.19 50.78
CA ASP A 60 -13.22 10.81 49.38
C ASP A 60 -11.81 11.21 48.92
N PRO A 61 -10.90 10.25 48.66
CA PRO A 61 -9.55 10.58 48.22
C PRO A 61 -9.49 11.16 46.80
N ASP A 62 -10.56 10.98 46.00
CA ASP A 62 -10.60 11.34 44.58
C ASP A 62 -11.36 12.66 44.33
N LYS A 63 -12.08 13.17 45.32
CA LYS A 63 -12.81 14.45 45.22
C LYS A 63 -12.59 15.35 46.42
N THR A 64 -12.55 16.66 46.18
CA THR A 64 -12.52 17.70 47.25
C THR A 64 -13.81 18.53 47.31
N VAL A 65 -14.71 18.34 46.35
CA VAL A 65 -16.04 18.95 46.26
C VAL A 65 -17.05 17.88 45.84
N PRO A 66 -18.31 17.88 46.35
CA PRO A 66 -19.25 16.79 46.10
C PRO A 66 -19.66 16.61 44.63
N GLY A 67 -19.75 17.66 43.82
CA GLY A 67 -20.29 17.54 42.45
C GLY A 67 -21.77 17.15 42.41
N THR A 68 -22.26 16.64 41.29
CA THR A 68 -23.67 16.24 41.08
C THR A 68 -23.94 14.89 41.73
N CYS A 69 -22.99 13.95 41.61
CA CYS A 69 -23.07 12.62 42.22
C CYS A 69 -22.78 12.59 43.73
N GLY A 70 -22.28 13.69 44.29
CA GLY A 70 -21.83 13.74 45.67
C GLY A 70 -20.43 13.13 45.89
N CYS A 71 -19.99 13.13 47.14
CA CYS A 71 -18.73 12.51 47.54
C CYS A 71 -18.85 10.97 47.49
N GLY A 72 -17.84 10.28 46.97
CA GLY A 72 -17.74 8.82 46.91
C GLY A 72 -18.23 8.18 45.60
N PHE A 73 -18.77 8.98 44.66
CA PHE A 73 -19.28 8.51 43.37
C PHE A 73 -18.61 9.27 42.23
N PRO A 74 -18.08 8.63 41.18
CA PRO A 74 -17.43 9.35 40.09
C PRO A 74 -18.45 10.15 39.26
N GLU A 75 -18.03 11.28 38.69
CA GLU A 75 -18.83 12.07 37.72
C GLU A 75 -18.60 11.53 36.30
N VAL A 76 -18.71 10.21 36.14
CA VAL A 76 -18.60 9.57 34.82
C VAL A 76 -19.94 9.69 34.14
N ASP A 77 -19.90 10.04 32.87
CA ASP A 77 -21.01 10.09 31.93
C ASP A 77 -20.65 9.08 30.83
N GLY A 78 -21.26 7.91 30.90
CA GLY A 78 -20.90 6.71 30.17
C GLY A 78 -21.30 6.77 28.69
N ASP A 79 -22.45 7.37 28.40
CA ASP A 79 -23.02 7.47 27.06
C ASP A 79 -22.89 8.89 26.44
N GLY A 80 -22.57 9.90 27.26
CA GLY A 80 -22.21 11.24 26.81
C GLY A 80 -23.40 12.19 26.65
N ASP A 81 -24.54 11.94 27.29
CA ASP A 81 -25.73 12.79 27.17
C ASP A 81 -25.73 14.03 28.09
N GLY A 82 -24.73 14.13 28.96
CA GLY A 82 -24.51 15.24 29.86
C GLY A 82 -25.08 15.04 31.26
N GLU A 83 -25.71 13.90 31.56
CA GLU A 83 -26.09 13.48 32.91
C GLU A 83 -25.14 12.37 33.40
N PRO A 84 -24.44 12.53 34.54
CA PRO A 84 -23.58 11.48 35.05
C PRO A 84 -24.34 10.19 35.40
N ASP A 85 -23.70 9.03 35.22
CA ASP A 85 -24.26 7.68 35.44
C ASP A 85 -24.94 7.49 36.81
N CYS A 86 -24.52 8.28 37.80
CA CYS A 86 -25.04 8.21 39.17
C CYS A 86 -26.46 8.79 39.32
N THR A 87 -26.87 9.65 38.39
CA THR A 87 -28.14 10.37 38.39
C THR A 87 -28.95 10.08 37.13
N ASP A 88 -28.34 9.50 36.11
CA ASP A 88 -29.03 8.98 34.94
C ASP A 88 -29.73 7.64 35.22
N LEU A 89 -30.99 7.53 34.78
CA LEU A 89 -31.80 6.32 34.87
C LEU A 89 -31.64 5.42 33.63
N CYS A 90 -30.91 5.88 32.62
CA CYS A 90 -30.52 5.11 31.43
C CYS A 90 -29.04 5.33 31.04
N PRO A 91 -28.06 4.96 31.91
CA PRO A 91 -26.63 5.31 31.77
C PRO A 91 -25.88 4.81 30.52
N ASP A 92 -26.57 4.12 29.62
CA ASP A 92 -26.03 3.53 28.39
C ASP A 92 -26.83 3.99 27.13
N ASP A 93 -27.78 4.92 27.28
CA ASP A 93 -28.69 5.40 26.22
C ASP A 93 -28.71 6.94 26.16
N ALA A 94 -27.81 7.48 25.35
CA ALA A 94 -27.61 8.93 25.26
C ALA A 94 -28.82 9.74 24.74
N ASP A 95 -29.85 9.07 24.22
CA ASP A 95 -31.08 9.71 23.76
C ASP A 95 -32.14 9.82 24.89
N LYS A 96 -31.91 9.21 26.05
CA LYS A 96 -32.87 9.20 27.17
C LYS A 96 -32.20 9.32 28.53
N LEU A 97 -32.67 10.28 29.32
CA LEU A 97 -32.36 10.38 30.76
C LEU A 97 -33.26 9.52 31.67
N ALA A 98 -34.29 8.90 31.10
CA ALA A 98 -35.25 8.09 31.82
C ALA A 98 -35.90 7.01 30.93
N PRO A 99 -36.23 5.82 31.49
CA PRO A 99 -36.71 4.70 30.68
C PRO A 99 -37.99 4.96 29.88
N GLY A 100 -38.86 5.89 30.30
CA GLY A 100 -40.13 6.13 29.59
C GLY A 100 -41.05 4.90 29.57
N VAL A 101 -41.87 4.78 28.52
CA VAL A 101 -42.83 3.68 28.32
C VAL A 101 -42.14 2.46 27.70
N CYS A 102 -41.20 2.71 26.78
CA CYS A 102 -40.48 1.69 26.02
C CYS A 102 -39.20 1.18 26.69
N GLY A 103 -38.78 1.77 27.81
CA GLY A 103 -37.50 1.48 28.44
C GLY A 103 -36.34 2.29 27.86
N CYS A 104 -35.15 2.10 28.42
CA CYS A 104 -33.91 2.63 27.84
C CYS A 104 -33.55 1.86 26.56
N GLY A 105 -32.94 2.55 25.60
CA GLY A 105 -32.47 2.04 24.31
C GLY A 105 -33.56 1.92 23.24
N THR A 106 -34.80 2.34 23.51
CA THR A 106 -35.91 2.30 22.55
C THR A 106 -36.72 3.59 22.63
N PRO A 107 -36.79 4.43 21.58
CA PRO A 107 -37.47 5.71 21.64
C PRO A 107 -38.97 5.57 21.93
N ASP A 108 -39.51 6.45 22.77
CA ASP A 108 -40.97 6.62 22.98
C ASP A 108 -41.52 7.48 21.84
N THR A 109 -41.61 6.89 20.66
CA THR A 109 -42.15 7.54 19.47
C THR A 109 -43.34 6.78 18.92
N ASP A 110 -44.42 7.51 18.69
CA ASP A 110 -45.61 7.10 17.95
C ASP A 110 -45.48 7.58 16.49
N SER A 111 -45.10 6.67 15.59
CA SER A 111 -44.71 7.03 14.22
C SER A 111 -45.90 7.33 13.31
N ASP A 112 -47.07 6.73 13.59
CA ASP A 112 -48.29 6.91 12.82
C ASP A 112 -49.35 7.76 13.53
N SER A 113 -49.09 8.16 14.77
CA SER A 113 -49.91 9.07 15.57
C SER A 113 -51.27 8.49 15.96
N ASP A 114 -51.34 7.19 16.19
CA ASP A 114 -52.57 6.49 16.60
C ASP A 114 -52.79 6.48 18.12
N GLY A 115 -51.80 6.97 18.86
CA GLY A 115 -51.80 7.14 20.31
C GLY A 115 -51.15 5.99 21.07
N ILE A 116 -50.57 5.00 20.39
CA ILE A 116 -49.76 3.93 20.99
C ILE A 116 -48.30 4.10 20.55
N GLU A 117 -47.40 4.18 21.53
CA GLU A 117 -45.96 4.25 21.26
C GLU A 117 -45.51 3.03 20.46
N GLY A 118 -44.60 3.21 19.49
CA GLY A 118 -44.23 2.17 18.53
C GLY A 118 -43.64 0.89 19.15
N CYS A 119 -43.14 0.95 20.39
CA CYS A 119 -42.68 -0.25 21.12
C CYS A 119 -43.82 -1.12 21.67
N LEU A 120 -45.02 -0.56 21.82
CA LEU A 120 -46.24 -1.23 22.26
C LEU A 120 -47.21 -1.50 21.11
N ASP A 121 -46.98 -0.88 19.96
CA ASP A 121 -47.75 -1.09 18.75
C ASP A 121 -47.15 -2.22 17.89
N VAL A 122 -47.99 -3.20 17.55
CA VAL A 122 -47.61 -4.31 16.66
C VAL A 122 -47.65 -3.85 15.19
N CYS A 123 -48.32 -2.74 14.90
CA CYS A 123 -48.45 -2.12 13.60
C CYS A 123 -47.99 -0.65 13.61
N PRO A 124 -46.73 -0.37 14.00
CA PRO A 124 -46.23 0.97 14.35
C PRO A 124 -46.24 2.03 13.24
N ASN A 125 -46.75 1.71 12.05
CA ASN A 125 -46.86 2.60 10.90
C ASN A 125 -48.27 2.59 10.27
N ASP A 126 -49.25 1.89 10.87
CA ASP A 126 -50.63 1.88 10.42
C ASP A 126 -51.57 2.50 11.46
N PRO A 127 -51.98 3.77 11.28
CA PRO A 127 -52.76 4.47 12.29
C PRO A 127 -54.20 3.97 12.45
N ASN A 128 -54.61 3.00 11.62
CA ASN A 128 -55.92 2.38 11.68
C ASN A 128 -55.89 0.99 12.33
N LYS A 129 -54.71 0.44 12.63
CA LYS A 129 -54.56 -0.89 13.19
C LYS A 129 -53.48 -0.92 14.27
N LEU A 130 -53.83 -1.45 15.44
CA LEU A 130 -52.89 -1.80 16.51
C LEU A 130 -52.38 -3.25 16.44
N THR A 131 -52.99 -4.05 15.57
CA THR A 131 -52.67 -5.47 15.40
C THR A 131 -52.83 -5.83 13.92
N PRO A 132 -52.01 -6.75 13.38
CA PRO A 132 -51.97 -7.02 11.94
C PRO A 132 -53.31 -7.48 11.34
N GLY A 133 -54.23 -8.05 12.11
CA GLY A 133 -55.49 -8.55 11.56
C GLY A 133 -55.28 -9.69 10.57
N LEU A 134 -56.16 -9.81 9.57
CA LEU A 134 -56.13 -10.89 8.56
C LEU A 134 -55.15 -10.59 7.43
N CYS A 135 -55.13 -9.33 6.98
CA CYS A 135 -54.33 -8.87 5.84
C CYS A 135 -52.99 -8.24 6.24
N GLY A 136 -52.63 -8.25 7.52
CA GLY A 136 -51.45 -7.55 8.02
C GLY A 136 -51.69 -6.06 8.33
N CYS A 137 -50.64 -5.40 8.83
CA CYS A 137 -50.65 -3.96 9.05
C CYS A 137 -50.62 -3.22 7.70
N GLY A 138 -51.23 -2.04 7.61
CA GLY A 138 -51.23 -1.18 6.42
C GLY A 138 -52.26 -1.57 5.35
N VAL A 139 -52.88 -2.74 5.46
CA VAL A 139 -53.90 -3.22 4.53
C VAL A 139 -55.23 -3.41 5.26
N PRO A 140 -56.32 -2.73 4.86
CA PRO A 140 -57.61 -2.91 5.50
C PRO A 140 -58.08 -4.37 5.39
N ASP A 141 -58.65 -4.92 6.45
CA ASP A 141 -59.23 -6.27 6.46
C ASP A 141 -60.57 -6.28 5.70
N SER A 142 -60.49 -6.06 4.39
CA SER A 142 -61.64 -6.07 3.50
C SER A 142 -61.89 -7.49 2.99
N LEU A 143 -63.16 -7.89 2.93
CA LEU A 143 -63.57 -9.19 2.39
C LEU A 143 -63.74 -9.12 0.86
N VAL A 144 -62.88 -8.36 0.19
CA VAL A 144 -62.89 -8.25 -1.27
C VAL A 144 -62.14 -9.45 -1.83
N ASP A 145 -62.77 -10.08 -2.82
CA ASP A 145 -62.30 -11.20 -3.61
C ASP A 145 -62.69 -10.82 -5.05
N SER A 146 -61.72 -10.27 -5.77
CA SER A 146 -61.92 -9.56 -7.03
C SER A 146 -62.13 -10.51 -8.21
N ASP A 147 -61.53 -11.70 -8.17
CA ASP A 147 -61.62 -12.70 -9.23
C ASP A 147 -62.57 -13.87 -8.89
N GLY A 148 -62.97 -14.00 -7.63
CA GLY A 148 -63.93 -14.98 -7.14
C GLY A 148 -63.36 -16.37 -6.95
N ASP A 149 -62.05 -16.53 -6.78
CA ASP A 149 -61.41 -17.83 -6.57
C ASP A 149 -61.55 -18.37 -5.13
N GLY A 150 -62.00 -17.50 -4.22
CA GLY A 150 -62.23 -17.80 -2.80
C GLY A 150 -61.08 -17.38 -1.88
N THR A 151 -60.00 -16.83 -2.43
CA THR A 151 -58.93 -16.14 -1.74
C THR A 151 -59.25 -14.64 -1.69
N LEU A 152 -58.99 -13.98 -0.56
CA LEU A 152 -59.21 -12.54 -0.46
C LEU A 152 -58.05 -11.81 -1.15
N ASP A 153 -58.30 -10.68 -1.81
CA ASP A 153 -57.29 -9.91 -2.57
C ASP A 153 -55.98 -9.67 -1.80
N CYS A 154 -56.05 -9.51 -0.47
CA CYS A 154 -54.89 -9.26 0.38
C CYS A 154 -54.06 -10.51 0.72
N LEU A 155 -54.63 -11.70 0.53
CA LEU A 155 -54.00 -13.01 0.71
C LEU A 155 -53.78 -13.71 -0.63
N ASP A 156 -54.18 -13.08 -1.72
CA ASP A 156 -54.18 -13.61 -3.07
C ASP A 156 -52.92 -13.16 -3.81
N ARG A 157 -52.19 -14.13 -4.35
CA ARG A 157 -50.96 -13.90 -5.14
C ARG A 157 -51.26 -13.44 -6.55
N CYS A 158 -52.48 -13.65 -7.04
CA CYS A 158 -52.98 -13.20 -8.32
C CYS A 158 -54.38 -12.59 -8.17
N PRO A 159 -54.54 -11.42 -7.52
CA PRO A 159 -55.85 -10.86 -7.13
C PRO A 159 -56.88 -10.61 -8.24
N LEU A 160 -56.50 -10.77 -9.51
CA LEU A 160 -57.35 -10.53 -10.67
C LEU A 160 -57.51 -11.78 -11.55
N ASP A 161 -56.80 -12.86 -11.26
CA ASP A 161 -56.67 -14.04 -12.10
C ASP A 161 -56.93 -15.31 -11.27
N PHE A 162 -58.11 -15.92 -11.48
CA PHE A 162 -58.54 -17.12 -10.76
C PHE A 162 -57.47 -18.22 -10.77
N ASP A 163 -56.95 -18.60 -9.61
CA ASP A 163 -55.85 -19.55 -9.49
C ASP A 163 -56.02 -20.55 -8.32
N ASP A 164 -54.95 -21.28 -8.00
CA ASP A 164 -54.88 -22.18 -6.85
C ASP A 164 -53.76 -21.78 -5.85
N GLN A 165 -53.31 -20.53 -5.94
CA GLN A 165 -52.25 -19.92 -5.14
C GLN A 165 -50.87 -20.60 -5.29
N THR A 166 -50.68 -21.40 -6.35
CA THR A 166 -49.37 -21.98 -6.67
C THR A 166 -48.38 -20.86 -7.03
N ASP A 167 -47.20 -20.96 -6.44
CA ASP A 167 -46.08 -20.02 -6.61
C ASP A 167 -44.82 -20.89 -6.61
N SER A 168 -44.35 -21.19 -7.82
CA SER A 168 -43.35 -22.22 -8.08
C SER A 168 -41.93 -21.78 -7.69
N ASP A 169 -41.64 -20.47 -7.71
CA ASP A 169 -40.33 -19.92 -7.36
C ASP A 169 -40.30 -19.11 -6.04
N GLY A 170 -41.46 -18.79 -5.48
CA GLY A 170 -41.61 -18.20 -4.16
C GLY A 170 -41.44 -16.68 -4.13
N ASP A 171 -41.66 -15.97 -5.23
CA ASP A 171 -41.48 -14.51 -5.30
C ASP A 171 -42.69 -13.70 -4.80
N GLY A 172 -43.80 -14.38 -4.51
CA GLY A 172 -45.02 -13.81 -3.99
C GLY A 172 -46.07 -13.48 -5.05
N VAL A 173 -45.77 -13.66 -6.33
CA VAL A 173 -46.72 -13.61 -7.45
C VAL A 173 -47.04 -15.04 -7.87
N GLY A 174 -48.31 -15.35 -8.11
CA GLY A 174 -48.73 -16.71 -8.43
C GLY A 174 -48.40 -17.10 -9.87
N ASP A 175 -48.20 -18.39 -10.12
CA ASP A 175 -47.88 -18.96 -11.44
C ASP A 175 -48.90 -18.55 -12.53
N ALA A 176 -50.13 -18.24 -12.14
CA ALA A 176 -51.20 -17.84 -13.05
C ALA A 176 -51.03 -16.43 -13.64
N CYS A 177 -50.40 -15.52 -12.89
CA CYS A 177 -50.19 -14.12 -13.28
C CYS A 177 -48.71 -13.74 -13.39
N ASP A 178 -47.80 -14.67 -13.11
CA ASP A 178 -46.37 -14.50 -13.36
C ASP A 178 -45.99 -14.92 -14.79
N ASN A 179 -45.28 -14.04 -15.51
CA ASN A 179 -44.76 -14.34 -16.84
C ASN A 179 -43.41 -15.06 -16.82
N CYS A 180 -42.83 -15.30 -15.64
CA CYS A 180 -41.65 -16.10 -15.43
C CYS A 180 -41.76 -17.01 -14.18
N PRO A 181 -42.69 -18.00 -14.15
CA PRO A 181 -43.05 -18.81 -12.95
C PRO A 181 -41.95 -19.68 -12.32
N ALA A 182 -40.70 -19.56 -12.76
CA ALA A 182 -39.57 -20.32 -12.26
C ALA A 182 -38.34 -19.42 -12.01
N ASP A 183 -38.49 -18.11 -12.11
CA ASP A 183 -37.45 -17.11 -11.90
C ASP A 183 -37.91 -16.05 -10.88
N PRO A 184 -37.56 -16.21 -9.60
CA PRO A 184 -38.06 -15.33 -8.55
C PRO A 184 -37.47 -13.92 -8.60
N GLY A 185 -36.53 -13.67 -9.52
CA GLY A 185 -35.97 -12.35 -9.78
C GLY A 185 -36.71 -11.55 -10.85
N LYS A 186 -37.73 -12.14 -11.51
CA LYS A 186 -38.40 -11.53 -12.66
C LYS A 186 -39.87 -11.90 -12.72
N LEU A 187 -40.74 -10.88 -12.77
CA LEU A 187 -42.17 -11.05 -13.09
C LEU A 187 -42.49 -10.98 -14.59
N ALA A 188 -41.48 -10.64 -15.39
CA ALA A 188 -41.59 -10.49 -16.83
C ALA A 188 -40.30 -10.95 -17.51
N ALA A 189 -40.46 -11.66 -18.64
CA ALA A 189 -39.34 -12.22 -19.39
C ALA A 189 -38.33 -11.15 -19.85
N GLY A 190 -38.77 -9.96 -20.22
CA GLY A 190 -37.87 -8.93 -20.73
C GLY A 190 -37.25 -9.33 -22.08
N VAL A 191 -36.10 -8.74 -22.40
CA VAL A 191 -35.37 -8.96 -23.67
C VAL A 191 -34.52 -10.23 -23.59
N CYS A 192 -33.97 -10.51 -22.42
CA CYS A 192 -33.15 -11.69 -22.15
C CYS A 192 -33.96 -12.96 -21.85
N GLY A 193 -35.28 -12.83 -21.66
CA GLY A 193 -36.11 -13.93 -21.22
C GLY A 193 -36.05 -14.15 -19.70
N CYS A 194 -36.78 -15.16 -19.23
CA CYS A 194 -36.73 -15.60 -17.83
C CYS A 194 -35.39 -16.30 -17.53
N GLY A 195 -34.91 -16.18 -16.30
CA GLY A 195 -33.68 -16.79 -15.79
C GLY A 195 -32.40 -16.04 -16.14
N VAL A 196 -32.50 -14.92 -16.89
CA VAL A 196 -31.36 -14.08 -17.28
C VAL A 196 -31.72 -12.62 -17.02
N PRO A 197 -30.97 -11.88 -16.19
CA PRO A 197 -31.27 -10.47 -15.92
C PRO A 197 -31.13 -9.62 -17.18
N ASP A 198 -32.01 -8.63 -17.36
CA ASP A 198 -31.84 -7.58 -18.38
C ASP A 198 -30.86 -6.50 -17.87
N LEU A 199 -29.64 -6.93 -17.50
CA LEU A 199 -28.57 -6.03 -17.11
C LEU A 199 -27.95 -5.41 -18.36
N ASP A 200 -27.52 -4.16 -18.23
CA ASP A 200 -26.76 -3.40 -19.22
C ASP A 200 -25.53 -2.87 -18.46
N SER A 201 -24.44 -3.61 -18.54
CA SER A 201 -23.25 -3.44 -17.69
C SER A 201 -22.44 -2.19 -18.06
N ASP A 202 -22.42 -1.81 -19.34
CA ASP A 202 -21.70 -0.64 -19.84
C ASP A 202 -22.60 0.59 -20.10
N GLY A 203 -23.92 0.41 -20.12
CA GLY A 203 -24.90 1.49 -20.24
C GLY A 203 -25.10 1.97 -21.69
N ASP A 204 -24.79 1.14 -22.69
CA ASP A 204 -24.94 1.49 -24.11
C ASP A 204 -26.38 1.33 -24.64
N GLY A 205 -27.26 0.73 -23.83
CA GLY A 205 -28.66 0.47 -24.12
C GLY A 205 -28.93 -0.94 -24.65
N THR A 206 -27.92 -1.79 -24.77
CA THR A 206 -28.02 -3.20 -25.16
C THR A 206 -27.81 -4.07 -23.93
N ALA A 207 -28.77 -4.95 -23.64
CA ALA A 207 -28.64 -5.83 -22.49
C ALA A 207 -27.49 -6.84 -22.71
N ASP A 208 -26.72 -7.14 -21.65
CA ASP A 208 -25.54 -8.03 -21.66
C ASP A 208 -25.80 -9.37 -22.36
N CYS A 209 -27.01 -9.89 -22.26
CA CYS A 209 -27.41 -11.18 -22.85
C CYS A 209 -27.46 -11.16 -24.39
N ILE A 210 -27.63 -9.99 -24.98
CA ILE A 210 -27.67 -9.76 -26.42
C ILE A 210 -26.53 -8.85 -26.90
N ASP A 211 -25.67 -8.40 -25.99
CA ASP A 211 -24.46 -7.66 -26.30
C ASP A 211 -23.27 -8.61 -26.57
N LEU A 212 -22.57 -8.39 -27.69
CA LEU A 212 -21.36 -9.13 -28.01
C LEU A 212 -20.09 -8.47 -27.46
N CYS A 213 -20.23 -7.29 -26.85
CA CYS A 213 -19.24 -6.54 -26.11
C CYS A 213 -19.86 -5.90 -24.83
N PRO A 214 -20.32 -6.69 -23.84
CA PRO A 214 -21.08 -6.18 -22.68
C PRO A 214 -20.37 -5.17 -21.75
N ASP A 215 -19.08 -4.92 -21.98
CA ASP A 215 -18.24 -4.04 -21.17
C ASP A 215 -17.72 -2.83 -22.01
N ASP A 216 -18.14 -2.69 -23.27
CA ASP A 216 -17.68 -1.64 -24.19
C ASP A 216 -18.84 -0.72 -24.62
N PRO A 217 -19.02 0.45 -23.97
CA PRO A 217 -20.15 1.32 -24.26
C PRO A 217 -20.09 1.99 -25.65
N GLY A 218 -18.97 1.81 -26.36
CA GLY A 218 -18.81 2.29 -27.73
C GLY A 218 -19.27 1.29 -28.78
N LYS A 219 -19.56 0.04 -28.41
CA LYS A 219 -19.82 -1.05 -29.35
C LYS A 219 -20.74 -2.12 -28.77
N THR A 220 -21.81 -2.44 -29.48
CA THR A 220 -22.64 -3.64 -29.24
C THR A 220 -22.08 -4.91 -29.93
N ALA A 221 -20.98 -4.78 -30.68
CA ALA A 221 -20.39 -5.85 -31.49
C ALA A 221 -18.87 -5.67 -31.66
N PRO A 222 -18.07 -6.75 -31.67
CA PRO A 222 -16.61 -6.64 -31.68
C PRO A 222 -16.01 -5.88 -32.87
N GLY A 223 -16.67 -5.86 -34.04
CA GLY A 223 -16.08 -5.21 -35.22
C GLY A 223 -14.77 -5.90 -35.67
N ILE A 224 -13.88 -5.12 -36.28
CA ILE A 224 -12.59 -5.60 -36.83
C ILE A 224 -11.53 -5.62 -35.73
N CYS A 225 -11.52 -4.60 -34.87
CA CYS A 225 -10.56 -4.43 -33.77
C CYS A 225 -10.95 -5.17 -32.49
N GLY A 226 -12.10 -5.82 -32.44
CA GLY A 226 -12.65 -6.39 -31.22
C GLY A 226 -13.33 -5.35 -30.31
N CYS A 227 -13.78 -5.81 -29.14
CA CYS A 227 -14.32 -4.94 -28.10
C CYS A 227 -13.19 -4.14 -27.43
N GLY A 228 -13.51 -2.94 -26.95
CA GLY A 228 -12.60 -2.03 -26.23
C GLY A 228 -11.66 -1.22 -27.13
N THR A 229 -11.64 -1.48 -28.44
CA THR A 229 -10.79 -0.77 -29.42
C THR A 229 -11.65 -0.26 -30.56
N PRO A 230 -11.75 1.06 -30.82
CA PRO A 230 -12.55 1.60 -31.91
C PRO A 230 -12.10 1.09 -33.29
N ASP A 231 -13.04 0.85 -34.20
CA ASP A 231 -12.75 0.56 -35.62
C ASP A 231 -12.51 1.87 -36.40
N THR A 232 -11.68 2.76 -35.83
CA THR A 232 -11.33 4.04 -36.47
C THR A 232 -10.30 3.78 -37.56
N ASP A 233 -10.44 4.51 -38.66
CA ASP A 233 -9.54 4.55 -39.81
C ASP A 233 -9.12 6.02 -39.95
N SER A 234 -7.96 6.34 -39.37
CA SER A 234 -7.52 7.71 -39.13
C SER A 234 -6.98 8.40 -40.39
N ASP A 235 -6.42 7.65 -41.33
CA ASP A 235 -5.90 8.19 -42.59
C ASP A 235 -6.81 7.93 -43.81
N GLY A 236 -7.80 7.04 -43.67
CA GLY A 236 -8.82 6.77 -44.67
C GLY A 236 -8.36 5.79 -45.77
N ASP A 237 -7.34 4.97 -45.52
CA ASP A 237 -6.82 3.99 -46.48
C ASP A 237 -7.69 2.72 -46.59
N GLY A 238 -8.66 2.57 -45.68
CA GLY A 238 -9.63 1.48 -45.63
C GLY A 238 -9.26 0.38 -44.62
N LEU A 239 -8.18 0.54 -43.87
CA LEU A 239 -7.77 -0.32 -42.78
C LEU A 239 -8.00 0.40 -41.44
N ALA A 240 -8.47 -0.33 -40.44
CA ALA A 240 -8.65 0.28 -39.12
C ALA A 240 -7.28 0.41 -38.42
N ASP A 241 -7.07 1.50 -37.67
CA ASP A 241 -5.83 1.85 -36.96
C ASP A 241 -5.23 0.68 -36.18
N CYS A 242 -6.07 -0.21 -35.64
CA CYS A 242 -5.67 -1.36 -34.83
C CYS A 242 -4.97 -2.49 -35.61
N ILE A 243 -5.15 -2.53 -36.93
CA ILE A 243 -4.58 -3.53 -37.83
C ILE A 243 -3.76 -2.89 -38.96
N ASP A 244 -3.53 -1.58 -38.88
CA ASP A 244 -2.76 -0.78 -39.81
C ASP A 244 -1.33 -0.59 -39.30
N ASN A 245 -0.35 -0.95 -40.13
CA ASN A 245 1.08 -0.79 -39.82
C ASN A 245 1.59 0.66 -39.94
N CYS A 246 0.76 1.59 -40.44
CA CYS A 246 0.98 3.03 -40.47
C CYS A 246 -0.32 3.83 -40.25
N PRO A 247 -0.91 3.85 -39.03
CA PRO A 247 -2.26 4.40 -38.76
C PRO A 247 -2.53 5.88 -39.10
N LEU A 248 -1.54 6.62 -39.57
CA LEU A 248 -1.64 8.04 -39.88
C LEU A 248 -1.21 8.34 -41.33
N VAL A 249 -0.87 7.32 -42.12
CA VAL A 249 -0.30 7.45 -43.45
C VAL A 249 -0.85 6.36 -44.37
N ASP A 250 -1.78 6.77 -45.25
CA ASP A 250 -2.35 5.91 -46.30
C ASP A 250 -1.25 5.18 -47.08
N ASN A 251 -1.27 3.84 -46.98
CA ASN A 251 -0.25 2.99 -47.55
C ASN A 251 -0.84 1.66 -48.09
N ASP A 252 0.03 0.79 -48.63
CA ASP A 252 -0.35 -0.52 -49.15
C ASP A 252 0.00 -1.67 -48.18
N GLN A 253 0.25 -1.35 -46.91
CA GLN A 253 0.69 -2.28 -45.85
C GLN A 253 1.99 -3.04 -46.20
N ALA A 254 2.83 -2.48 -47.07
CA ALA A 254 4.18 -3.00 -47.26
C ALA A 254 4.99 -2.83 -45.98
N ASP A 255 5.74 -3.88 -45.61
CA ASP A 255 6.65 -3.94 -44.46
C ASP A 255 7.85 -4.78 -44.93
N GLY A 256 8.90 -4.09 -45.35
CA GLY A 256 10.04 -4.67 -46.06
C GLY A 256 10.92 -5.55 -45.20
N ASP A 257 11.01 -5.26 -43.90
CA ASP A 257 11.87 -5.97 -42.95
C ASP A 257 11.13 -6.77 -41.88
N GLY A 258 9.82 -6.56 -41.73
CA GLY A 258 8.93 -7.35 -40.90
C GLY A 258 8.91 -6.93 -39.43
N ASP A 259 9.21 -5.67 -39.11
CA ASP A 259 9.18 -5.15 -37.74
C ASP A 259 7.80 -4.67 -37.28
N GLY A 260 6.84 -4.59 -38.20
CA GLY A 260 5.47 -4.19 -37.96
C GLY A 260 5.18 -2.70 -38.18
N ALA A 261 6.18 -1.87 -38.48
CA ALA A 261 5.98 -0.54 -39.06
C ALA A 261 5.95 -0.65 -40.58
N GLY A 262 5.02 0.03 -41.25
CA GLY A 262 4.97 -0.01 -42.71
C GLY A 262 6.06 0.85 -43.36
N ASP A 263 6.50 0.45 -44.56
CA ASP A 263 7.52 1.14 -45.37
C ASP A 263 7.22 2.64 -45.58
N ALA A 264 5.94 3.03 -45.49
CA ALA A 264 5.48 4.41 -45.67
C ALA A 264 5.72 5.31 -44.45
N CYS A 265 5.80 4.73 -43.24
CA CYS A 265 6.00 5.45 -41.98
C CYS A 265 7.27 5.01 -41.23
N ASP A 266 7.98 4.00 -41.73
CA ASP A 266 9.27 3.56 -41.24
C ASP A 266 10.42 4.38 -41.86
N ALA A 267 11.24 5.00 -41.00
CA ALA A 267 12.40 5.77 -41.42
C ALA A 267 13.64 4.89 -41.65
N CYS A 268 13.56 3.60 -41.31
CA CYS A 268 14.56 2.56 -41.50
C CYS A 268 13.97 1.26 -42.11
N PRO A 269 13.35 1.29 -43.32
CA PRO A 269 12.55 0.21 -43.94
C PRO A 269 13.30 -1.07 -44.37
N ALA A 270 14.52 -1.25 -43.89
CA ALA A 270 15.36 -2.41 -44.15
C ALA A 270 16.11 -2.88 -42.88
N ASP A 271 15.81 -2.29 -41.73
CA ASP A 271 16.39 -2.62 -40.43
C ASP A 271 15.30 -3.03 -39.43
N PRO A 272 15.04 -4.34 -39.26
CA PRO A 272 13.91 -4.81 -38.46
C PRO A 272 14.09 -4.62 -36.94
N ALA A 273 15.19 -3.99 -36.53
CA ALA A 273 15.45 -3.62 -35.14
C ALA A 273 15.12 -2.16 -34.84
N LYS A 274 14.79 -1.34 -35.84
CA LYS A 274 14.61 0.10 -35.71
C LYS A 274 13.58 0.64 -36.70
N VAL A 275 12.58 1.35 -36.17
CA VAL A 275 11.68 2.20 -36.98
C VAL A 275 12.27 3.61 -37.20
N ASP A 276 13.04 4.09 -36.21
CA ASP A 276 13.70 5.40 -36.25
C ASP A 276 15.23 5.24 -36.31
N PRO A 277 15.95 6.05 -37.12
CA PRO A 277 17.40 5.95 -37.26
C PRO A 277 18.18 6.09 -35.95
N GLY A 278 17.70 6.87 -34.99
CA GLY A 278 18.45 7.17 -33.76
C GLY A 278 19.77 7.89 -34.02
N ASP A 279 20.70 7.81 -33.06
CA ASP A 279 22.00 8.50 -33.13
C ASP A 279 22.98 7.79 -34.06
N CYS A 280 22.90 6.46 -34.14
CA CYS A 280 23.75 5.63 -34.98
C CYS A 280 23.23 5.45 -36.41
N GLY A 281 22.02 5.92 -36.71
CA GLY A 281 21.34 5.65 -37.96
C GLY A 281 20.77 4.22 -38.04
N CYS A 282 20.25 3.87 -39.22
CA CYS A 282 19.73 2.53 -39.50
C CYS A 282 20.86 1.50 -39.63
N GLY A 283 20.60 0.27 -39.20
CA GLY A 283 21.49 -0.89 -39.28
C GLY A 283 22.54 -0.96 -38.18
N VAL A 284 22.59 0.02 -37.28
CA VAL A 284 23.56 0.10 -36.17
C VAL A 284 22.78 0.36 -34.87
N PRO A 285 22.81 -0.55 -33.88
CA PRO A 285 22.12 -0.33 -32.61
C PRO A 285 22.61 0.93 -31.88
N ASP A 286 21.69 1.69 -31.27
CA ASP A 286 22.03 2.76 -30.31
C ASP A 286 22.35 2.15 -28.95
N ALA A 287 23.30 1.22 -28.93
CA ALA A 287 23.79 0.62 -27.69
C ALA A 287 24.65 1.64 -26.95
N ASP A 288 24.47 1.71 -25.64
CA ASP A 288 25.30 2.49 -24.72
C ASP A 288 25.95 1.49 -23.76
N GLY A 289 27.20 1.13 -24.07
CA GLY A 289 27.91 0.01 -23.47
C GLY A 289 28.32 0.26 -22.01
N ASP A 290 28.58 1.51 -21.64
CA ASP A 290 29.01 1.90 -20.30
C ASP A 290 27.96 2.70 -19.51
N GLY A 291 26.91 3.19 -20.16
CA GLY A 291 25.78 3.85 -19.54
C GLY A 291 25.99 5.35 -19.29
N ASP A 292 26.88 6.01 -20.03
CA ASP A 292 27.14 7.45 -19.90
C ASP A 292 26.14 8.35 -20.65
N GLY A 293 25.27 7.73 -21.46
CA GLY A 293 24.24 8.39 -22.26
C GLY A 293 24.65 8.69 -23.70
N THR A 294 25.84 8.28 -24.14
CA THR A 294 26.31 8.41 -25.53
C THR A 294 26.36 7.03 -26.18
N ALA A 295 25.70 6.88 -27.35
CA ALA A 295 25.73 5.59 -28.03
C ALA A 295 27.15 5.22 -28.50
N ASP A 296 27.53 3.96 -28.38
CA ASP A 296 28.85 3.38 -28.70
C ASP A 296 29.39 3.80 -30.08
N CYS A 297 28.49 4.02 -31.04
CA CYS A 297 28.84 4.39 -32.42
C CYS A 297 29.33 5.84 -32.55
N VAL A 298 28.93 6.71 -31.62
CA VAL A 298 29.28 8.14 -31.56
C VAL A 298 30.12 8.47 -30.32
N ASP A 299 30.37 7.49 -29.46
CA ASP A 299 31.25 7.62 -28.31
C ASP A 299 32.72 7.30 -28.68
N ALA A 300 33.63 8.21 -28.33
CA ALA A 300 35.06 8.00 -28.51
C ALA A 300 35.69 7.12 -27.42
N CYS A 301 34.97 6.84 -26.34
CA CYS A 301 35.36 5.97 -25.23
C CYS A 301 34.22 5.02 -24.77
N PRO A 302 33.73 4.08 -25.62
CA PRO A 302 32.52 3.25 -25.40
C PRO A 302 32.50 2.27 -24.21
N THR A 303 33.45 2.39 -23.30
CA THR A 303 33.60 1.52 -22.12
C THR A 303 34.00 2.30 -20.87
N ASP A 304 34.09 3.63 -20.97
CA ASP A 304 34.48 4.54 -19.91
C ASP A 304 33.30 5.46 -19.55
N PRO A 305 32.50 5.12 -18.52
CA PRO A 305 31.28 5.85 -18.23
C PRO A 305 31.49 7.28 -17.73
N ASP A 306 32.74 7.68 -17.48
CA ASP A 306 33.10 9.03 -17.03
C ASP A 306 33.57 9.92 -18.20
N LYS A 307 33.66 9.39 -19.44
CA LYS A 307 34.19 10.11 -20.61
C LYS A 307 33.54 9.69 -21.93
N ILE A 308 32.98 10.68 -22.63
CA ILE A 308 32.53 10.56 -24.04
C ILE A 308 33.62 10.88 -25.08
N ALA A 309 34.75 11.42 -24.63
CA ALA A 309 35.84 11.91 -25.46
C ALA A 309 37.17 11.36 -24.96
N THR A 310 38.05 10.96 -25.88
CA THR A 310 39.35 10.38 -25.54
C THR A 310 40.21 11.28 -24.65
N GLY A 311 40.15 12.61 -24.82
CA GLY A 311 40.98 13.54 -24.06
C GLY A 311 42.48 13.34 -24.30
N ASP A 312 43.31 13.96 -23.46
CA ASP A 312 44.78 13.87 -23.55
C ASP A 312 45.30 12.60 -22.84
N CYS A 313 44.62 12.17 -21.78
CA CYS A 313 44.94 10.97 -21.01
C CYS A 313 44.42 9.66 -21.64
N GLY A 314 43.61 9.74 -22.69
CA GLY A 314 42.89 8.57 -23.22
C GLY A 314 41.66 8.19 -22.38
N CYS A 315 41.02 7.09 -22.76
CA CYS A 315 39.90 6.52 -22.02
C CYS A 315 40.38 5.77 -20.77
N GLY A 316 39.54 5.74 -19.73
CA GLY A 316 39.76 5.10 -18.43
C GLY A 316 40.65 5.90 -17.48
N VAL A 317 41.09 7.08 -17.88
CA VAL A 317 41.95 7.97 -17.09
C VAL A 317 41.39 9.39 -17.15
N PRO A 318 40.98 10.00 -16.03
CA PRO A 318 40.48 11.37 -16.01
C PRO A 318 41.53 12.37 -16.52
N ASP A 319 41.11 13.37 -17.31
CA ASP A 319 41.95 14.53 -17.66
C ASP A 319 41.98 15.56 -16.51
N THR A 320 42.08 15.09 -15.26
CA THR A 320 42.18 15.97 -14.09
C THR A 320 43.51 16.70 -14.13
N ASP A 321 43.46 18.01 -13.98
CA ASP A 321 44.62 18.89 -13.81
C ASP A 321 44.58 19.42 -12.36
N SER A 322 45.28 18.71 -11.47
CA SER A 322 45.19 18.90 -10.02
C SER A 322 45.81 20.22 -9.54
N ASP A 323 46.79 20.75 -10.27
CA ASP A 323 47.49 21.98 -9.91
C ASP A 323 47.20 23.17 -10.84
N SER A 324 46.40 22.92 -11.89
CA SER A 324 45.89 23.91 -12.84
C SER A 324 46.98 24.60 -13.66
N ASP A 325 48.06 23.88 -13.98
CA ASP A 325 49.15 24.38 -14.83
C ASP A 325 48.91 24.20 -16.34
N GLY A 326 47.84 23.49 -16.70
CA GLY A 326 47.40 23.26 -18.07
C GLY A 326 47.76 21.88 -18.61
N LEU A 327 48.40 21.02 -17.80
CA LEU A 327 48.72 19.66 -18.16
C LEU A 327 47.98 18.66 -17.24
N PRO A 328 47.21 17.71 -17.78
CA PRO A 328 46.56 16.70 -16.96
C PRO A 328 47.56 15.83 -16.19
N ASP A 329 47.19 15.43 -14.97
CA ASP A 329 48.00 14.65 -14.02
C ASP A 329 48.66 13.40 -14.63
N CYS A 330 48.01 12.79 -15.63
CA CYS A 330 48.47 11.57 -16.29
C CYS A 330 49.72 11.76 -17.16
N ILE A 331 49.97 12.99 -17.63
CA ILE A 331 51.10 13.36 -18.48
C ILE A 331 51.99 14.43 -17.82
N ASP A 332 51.65 14.86 -16.61
CA ASP A 332 52.43 15.79 -15.80
C ASP A 332 53.49 15.06 -14.95
N ASN A 333 54.76 15.48 -15.08
CA ASN A 333 55.87 14.96 -14.28
C ASN A 333 55.93 15.52 -12.84
N CYS A 334 55.08 16.50 -12.51
CA CYS A 334 54.83 17.05 -11.17
C CYS A 334 53.33 17.36 -10.94
N PRO A 335 52.42 16.37 -10.88
CA PRO A 335 50.95 16.53 -10.88
C PRO A 335 50.31 17.40 -9.78
N GLN A 336 51.09 17.96 -8.86
CA GLN A 336 50.59 18.70 -7.69
C GLN A 336 51.29 20.06 -7.53
N VAL A 337 52.25 20.38 -8.41
CA VAL A 337 53.06 21.59 -8.33
C VAL A 337 53.29 22.15 -9.74
N PRO A 338 52.70 23.32 -10.07
CA PRO A 338 52.75 23.86 -11.42
C PRO A 338 54.18 24.04 -11.90
N ASN A 339 54.50 23.51 -13.08
CA ASN A 339 55.86 23.56 -13.60
C ASN A 339 55.91 23.70 -15.14
N ASP A 340 57.11 23.57 -15.73
CA ASP A 340 57.33 23.66 -17.17
C ASP A 340 57.76 22.31 -17.79
N GLN A 341 57.50 21.21 -17.09
CA GLN A 341 57.87 19.84 -17.48
C GLN A 341 59.37 19.59 -17.67
N SER A 342 60.24 20.45 -17.12
CA SER A 342 61.68 20.18 -17.09
C SER A 342 61.99 18.94 -16.24
N ASP A 343 62.80 18.02 -16.79
CA ASP A 343 63.31 16.82 -16.11
C ASP A 343 64.78 16.64 -16.52
N GLY A 344 65.68 17.12 -15.67
CA GLY A 344 67.11 17.24 -15.96
C GLY A 344 67.86 15.91 -16.01
N ASP A 345 67.35 14.88 -15.33
CA ASP A 345 68.00 13.57 -15.26
C ASP A 345 67.25 12.44 -15.97
N GLY A 346 66.01 12.68 -16.36
CA GLY A 346 65.20 11.80 -17.21
C GLY A 346 64.59 10.63 -16.45
N ASP A 347 64.39 10.75 -15.14
CA ASP A 347 63.78 9.70 -14.32
C ASP A 347 62.24 9.74 -14.26
N GLY A 348 61.64 10.79 -14.87
CA GLY A 348 60.20 10.97 -14.99
C GLY A 348 59.57 11.83 -13.90
N ALA A 349 60.34 12.28 -12.90
CA ALA A 349 59.89 13.33 -11.97
C ALA A 349 60.42 14.70 -12.44
N GLY A 350 59.57 15.73 -12.40
CA GLY A 350 60.00 17.07 -12.83
C GLY A 350 60.92 17.74 -11.82
N ASP A 351 61.84 18.58 -12.31
CA ASP A 351 62.86 19.29 -11.51
C ASP A 351 62.28 20.07 -10.32
N VAL A 352 61.01 20.51 -10.42
CA VAL A 352 60.31 21.31 -9.40
C VAL A 352 59.82 20.46 -8.22
N CYS A 353 59.46 19.20 -8.47
CA CYS A 353 58.98 18.28 -7.45
C CYS A 353 59.97 17.13 -7.15
N ASP A 354 61.11 17.10 -7.86
CA ASP A 354 62.21 16.19 -7.57
C ASP A 354 63.17 16.78 -6.55
N GLU A 355 63.38 16.05 -5.46
CA GLU A 355 64.35 16.40 -4.41
C GLU A 355 65.80 16.13 -4.85
N CYS A 356 65.98 15.48 -6.01
CA CYS A 356 67.23 15.02 -6.58
C CYS A 356 67.44 15.29 -8.10
N PRO A 357 67.28 16.52 -8.63
CA PRO A 357 67.11 16.83 -10.09
C PRO A 357 68.29 16.54 -11.04
N ALA A 358 69.29 15.78 -10.61
CA ALA A 358 70.50 15.44 -11.35
C ALA A 358 70.97 13.99 -11.08
N ASP A 359 70.19 13.17 -10.37
CA ASP A 359 70.54 11.79 -10.01
C ASP A 359 69.39 10.84 -10.42
N PRO A 360 69.43 10.26 -11.64
CA PRO A 360 68.31 9.56 -12.26
C PRO A 360 67.96 8.20 -11.62
N ALA A 361 68.52 7.94 -10.45
CA ALA A 361 68.26 6.75 -9.65
C ALA A 361 67.40 7.07 -8.41
N LYS A 362 66.97 8.32 -8.19
CA LYS A 362 66.46 8.77 -6.90
C LYS A 362 65.51 9.97 -7.02
N VAL A 363 64.32 9.80 -6.48
CA VAL A 363 63.25 10.81 -6.50
C VAL A 363 62.96 11.42 -5.11
N LEU A 364 63.70 11.03 -4.06
CA LEU A 364 63.44 11.42 -2.66
C LEU A 364 64.72 11.79 -1.89
N ALA A 365 64.62 12.79 -1.02
CA ALA A 365 65.65 13.54 -0.28
C ALA A 365 66.58 12.67 0.58
N GLY A 366 66.20 11.43 0.87
CA GLY A 366 67.02 10.50 1.65
C GLY A 366 68.13 9.81 0.85
N ALA A 367 68.03 9.80 -0.47
CA ALA A 367 68.92 9.03 -1.31
C ALA A 367 70.00 9.90 -1.97
N CYS A 368 69.77 11.20 -2.17
CA CYS A 368 70.70 12.09 -2.85
C CYS A 368 72.09 12.09 -2.22
N GLY A 369 73.08 11.57 -2.95
CA GLY A 369 74.50 11.69 -2.60
C GLY A 369 74.96 11.12 -1.24
N ARG A 370 75.21 9.80 -1.16
CA ARG A 370 76.37 9.28 -0.39
C ARG A 370 77.10 8.21 -1.18
N LEU A 371 77.94 8.60 -2.15
CA LEU A 371 79.11 7.80 -2.58
C LEU A 371 80.04 8.54 -3.57
N TRP A 372 80.44 9.78 -3.30
CA TRP A 372 81.66 10.31 -3.92
C TRP A 372 82.53 11.02 -2.89
N ARG A 373 83.39 10.25 -2.21
CA ARG A 373 84.69 10.73 -1.75
C ARG A 373 85.65 9.56 -1.49
N SER A 374 86.75 9.58 -2.24
CA SER A 374 88.05 8.97 -1.93
C SER A 374 88.21 7.50 -2.31
N GLY A 375 88.69 7.29 -3.54
CA GLY A 375 89.24 6.01 -3.97
C GLY A 375 90.37 5.52 -3.06
N LYS A 376 90.30 4.25 -2.69
CA LYS A 376 91.47 3.37 -2.46
C LYS A 376 91.00 1.92 -2.65
N ARG A 377 91.52 1.26 -3.68
CA ARG A 377 91.50 -0.20 -3.78
C ARG A 377 92.25 -0.75 -2.57
N LEU A 378 91.60 -1.58 -1.76
CA LEU A 378 92.26 -2.56 -0.91
C LEU A 378 91.69 -3.93 -1.23
N ARG A 379 92.53 -4.74 -1.88
CA ARG A 379 92.38 -6.19 -1.94
C ARG A 379 92.56 -6.74 -0.52
N GLY A 380 91.66 -7.62 -0.09
CA GLY A 380 91.77 -8.34 1.17
C GLY A 380 90.98 -9.64 1.13
N ARG A 381 91.69 -10.77 1.11
CA ARG A 381 91.22 -12.14 0.90
C ARG A 381 90.49 -12.76 2.10
N LEU A 382 89.47 -13.58 1.79
CA LEU A 382 89.11 -14.92 2.33
C LEU A 382 89.12 -15.16 3.85
N ARG A 383 87.99 -15.63 4.41
CA ARG A 383 87.71 -17.08 4.68
C ARG A 383 86.33 -17.32 5.34
N PRO A 384 85.82 -18.58 5.33
CA PRO A 384 84.40 -18.91 5.20
C PRO A 384 83.73 -19.37 6.51
N GLY A 385 82.39 -19.28 6.57
CA GLY A 385 81.58 -19.83 7.65
C GLY A 385 80.20 -20.26 7.15
N PHE A 386 80.07 -21.57 6.93
CA PHE A 386 78.80 -22.28 6.72
C PHE A 386 77.82 -22.03 7.87
N ARG A 387 76.53 -21.79 7.54
CA ARG A 387 75.39 -22.53 8.12
C ARG A 387 74.12 -22.27 7.30
N ARG A 388 73.66 -23.33 6.61
CA ARG A 388 72.29 -23.48 6.11
C ARG A 388 71.36 -23.71 7.30
N LEU A 389 70.22 -23.03 7.32
CA LEU A 389 69.02 -23.52 7.99
C LEU A 389 67.89 -23.69 6.98
N ARG A 390 67.13 -24.76 7.20
CA ARG A 390 66.16 -25.39 6.30
C ARG A 390 64.75 -24.81 6.50
N ARG A 391 64.01 -24.79 5.39
CA ARG A 391 62.59 -25.11 5.15
C ARG A 391 61.56 -24.90 6.28
N GLY A 392 60.55 -24.08 5.96
CA GLY A 392 59.13 -24.24 6.37
C GLY A 392 58.25 -24.20 5.11
N PRO A 393 57.04 -24.81 5.10
CA PRO A 393 56.41 -25.36 3.89
C PRO A 393 55.30 -24.49 3.26
N GLU A 394 54.98 -24.82 2.00
CA GLU A 394 53.81 -24.40 1.21
C GLU A 394 52.48 -24.51 1.97
N PRO A 395 51.44 -23.85 1.45
CA PRO A 395 50.14 -24.49 1.35
C PRO A 395 49.63 -24.62 -0.09
N ASP A 396 49.12 -25.81 -0.34
CA ASP A 396 48.49 -26.31 -1.55
C ASP A 396 47.21 -25.57 -1.94
N ARG A 397 46.99 -25.56 -3.25
CA ARG A 397 45.72 -25.35 -3.93
C ARG A 397 44.69 -26.40 -3.49
N LEU A 398 43.44 -26.00 -3.26
CA LEU A 398 42.21 -26.65 -3.75
C LEU A 398 40.98 -25.86 -3.28
N GLY A 399 40.17 -25.37 -4.22
CA GLY A 399 38.89 -24.73 -3.91
C GLY A 399 38.09 -24.43 -5.18
N ARG A 400 37.35 -25.43 -5.68
CA ARG A 400 36.33 -25.23 -6.73
C ARG A 400 35.13 -24.51 -6.11
N TYR A 401 34.82 -23.31 -6.55
CA TYR A 401 33.53 -22.67 -6.32
C TYR A 401 32.55 -23.05 -7.43
N ARG A 402 31.46 -23.73 -7.05
CA ARG A 402 30.25 -23.87 -7.88
C ARG A 402 29.29 -22.73 -7.53
N ARG A 403 28.79 -22.06 -8.57
CA ARG A 403 27.68 -21.10 -8.53
C ARG A 403 26.47 -21.69 -7.79
N ARG A 404 25.93 -20.95 -6.82
CA ARG A 404 24.54 -21.08 -6.35
C ARG A 404 23.75 -19.92 -6.96
N GLN A 405 22.73 -20.27 -7.73
CA GLN A 405 21.64 -19.37 -8.09
C GLN A 405 20.76 -19.16 -6.84
N GLN A 406 20.38 -17.91 -6.58
CA GLN A 406 19.22 -17.55 -5.76
C GLN A 406 17.97 -17.57 -6.66
N PRO A 407 16.82 -18.02 -6.13
CA PRO A 407 15.52 -17.55 -6.60
C PRO A 407 14.77 -16.78 -5.50
N ASP A 408 13.95 -15.85 -5.97
CA ASP A 408 13.03 -14.96 -5.27
C ASP A 408 11.93 -15.69 -4.45
N PRO A 409 11.24 -15.02 -3.51
CA PRO A 409 10.32 -15.63 -2.56
C PRO A 409 8.85 -15.51 -2.97
N THR A 410 8.11 -16.62 -2.93
CA THR A 410 6.67 -16.59 -2.64
C THR A 410 6.28 -17.84 -1.86
N ARG A 411 5.62 -17.64 -0.71
CA ARG A 411 5.25 -18.68 0.25
C ARG A 411 3.74 -18.62 0.48
N GLY A 412 3.06 -19.71 0.13
CA GLY A 412 1.72 -20.13 0.56
C GLY A 412 1.55 -21.52 -0.06
N GLY A 413 1.30 -22.62 0.64
CA GLY A 413 0.47 -22.85 1.81
C GLY A 413 -0.55 -23.90 1.40
N LEU A 414 -0.74 -24.97 2.20
CA LEU A 414 -1.66 -26.12 2.03
C LEU A 414 -1.12 -27.22 1.08
N GLY A 415 -1.23 -28.52 1.33
CA GLY A 415 -1.89 -29.34 2.34
C GLY A 415 -1.96 -30.75 1.72
N ALA A 416 -1.37 -31.76 2.37
CA ALA A 416 -1.22 -33.11 1.81
C ALA A 416 -2.26 -34.09 2.36
N VAL A 417 -3.00 -34.79 1.49
CA VAL A 417 -3.58 -36.15 1.72
C VAL A 417 -3.81 -36.86 0.36
N PRO A 418 -4.06 -38.18 0.25
CA PRO A 418 -3.17 -39.08 -0.48
C PRO A 418 -3.80 -39.76 -1.71
N ARG A 419 -2.92 -40.35 -2.53
CA ARG A 419 -3.21 -41.17 -3.71
C ARG A 419 -4.15 -42.36 -3.41
N GLN A 420 -5.16 -42.55 -4.26
CA GLN A 420 -5.71 -43.87 -4.58
C GLN A 420 -5.58 -44.17 -6.08
N ARG A 421 -5.30 -45.44 -6.37
CA ARG A 421 -5.20 -46.06 -7.69
C ARG A 421 -6.57 -46.55 -8.17
N SER A 422 -6.88 -46.29 -9.43
CA SER A 422 -7.66 -47.11 -10.39
C SER A 422 -7.81 -46.23 -11.64
N GLY A 423 -7.98 -46.66 -12.88
CA GLY A 423 -8.19 -47.92 -13.56
C GLY A 423 -8.26 -47.54 -15.05
N ARG A 424 -7.76 -48.41 -15.94
CA ARG A 424 -7.72 -48.17 -17.40
C ARG A 424 -9.06 -48.54 -18.07
N GLU A 425 -9.37 -47.76 -19.11
CA GLU A 425 -10.17 -48.06 -20.33
C GLU A 425 -11.73 -48.04 -20.27
N PRO A 426 -12.44 -47.83 -21.41
CA PRO A 426 -12.02 -47.34 -22.75
C PRO A 426 -12.88 -46.20 -23.34
N ARG A 427 -12.39 -45.67 -24.47
CA ARG A 427 -13.03 -44.71 -25.39
C ARG A 427 -14.41 -45.20 -25.88
N VAL A 428 -15.40 -44.31 -25.84
CA VAL A 428 -16.63 -44.40 -26.64
C VAL A 428 -16.54 -43.34 -27.73
N GLN A 429 -16.59 -43.79 -28.99
CA GLN A 429 -16.76 -42.94 -30.17
C GLN A 429 -18.23 -42.54 -30.24
N HIS A 430 -18.52 -41.23 -30.26
CA HIS A 430 -19.81 -40.71 -30.69
C HIS A 430 -19.71 -40.31 -32.16
N GLU A 431 -20.42 -41.03 -33.02
CA GLU A 431 -20.69 -40.68 -34.41
C GLU A 431 -21.59 -39.43 -34.47
N LEU A 432 -21.08 -38.34 -35.03
CA LEU A 432 -21.89 -37.19 -35.44
C LEU A 432 -22.54 -37.50 -36.80
N HIS A 433 -23.85 -37.73 -36.81
CA HIS A 433 -24.66 -37.72 -38.02
C HIS A 433 -24.84 -36.28 -38.50
N ARG A 434 -24.18 -35.92 -39.61
CA ARG A 434 -24.51 -34.75 -40.43
C ARG A 434 -25.78 -35.06 -41.24
N HIS A 435 -26.86 -34.34 -40.97
CA HIS A 435 -27.98 -34.19 -41.90
C HIS A 435 -27.84 -32.85 -42.60
N GLU A 436 -27.40 -32.88 -43.86
CA GLU A 436 -27.52 -31.77 -44.80
C GLU A 436 -28.82 -31.94 -45.61
N HIS A 437 -29.68 -30.93 -45.59
CA HIS A 437 -30.77 -30.76 -46.54
C HIS A 437 -30.74 -29.32 -47.07
N PRO A 438 -30.58 -29.10 -48.38
CA PRO A 438 -30.70 -27.77 -48.97
C PRO A 438 -32.15 -27.53 -49.39
N LEU A 439 -32.73 -26.42 -48.93
CA LEU A 439 -33.96 -25.87 -49.50
C LEU A 439 -33.59 -24.70 -50.43
N ALA A 440 -34.11 -24.79 -51.64
CA ALA A 440 -33.88 -23.87 -52.73
C ALA A 440 -35.08 -22.93 -52.93
N LEU A 441 -34.76 -21.73 -53.46
CA LEU A 441 -35.57 -20.76 -54.22
C LEU A 441 -36.40 -19.71 -53.44
N PRO A 442 -36.74 -18.53 -54.05
CA PRO A 442 -36.50 -18.09 -55.44
C PRO A 442 -35.91 -16.68 -55.65
N ARG A 443 -35.40 -16.49 -56.87
CA ARG A 443 -35.12 -15.19 -57.51
C ARG A 443 -36.38 -14.33 -57.62
N TYR A 444 -36.27 -13.04 -57.35
CA TYR A 444 -37.08 -12.01 -58.02
C TYR A 444 -36.20 -10.88 -58.54
N ARG A 445 -36.31 -10.66 -59.85
CA ARG A 445 -35.77 -9.52 -60.61
C ARG A 445 -36.70 -8.32 -60.44
N GLN A 446 -36.13 -7.11 -60.49
CA GLN A 446 -36.54 -5.89 -61.21
C GLN A 446 -35.71 -4.74 -60.63
N ARG A 447 -35.12 -3.80 -61.36
CA ARG A 447 -35.21 -3.40 -62.77
C ARG A 447 -33.92 -2.67 -63.13
#